data_AF-A0A7S3PNS9-F1
#
_entry.id   AF-A0A7S3PNS9-F1
#
_cell.length_a   1.000
_cell.length_b   1.000
_cell.length_c   1.000
_cell.angle_alpha   90.00
_cell.angle_beta   90.00
_cell.angle_gamma   90.00
#
_symmetry.space_group_name_H-M   'P 1'
#
loop_
_entity.id
_entity.type
_entity.pdbx_description
1 polymer ?
#
loop_
_entity_poly.entity_id
_entity_poly.type
_entity_poly.pdbx_seq_one_letter_code
_entity_poly.pdbx_strand_id
1 'polypeptide(L)'
;MKIKNKTSVTGSDTVVNESEVEFFGPRILVLAVCFLSLLWIFQSGEKIESLINVHGSGSVFLTAPHGISHLRNQKLKKADANTTAIAIKLARKRPELFTAFVWKQKTAKLTAKRNGWELQDPNYMPLDKVEHSPFYVHLSRQMNKHKKVPLVIDIHGMKDVHDEIECDVALGFGAWYSVDATRGNLFRNCLAFNLKRDYQGEFKVDCYDKFSGNKNREMITLSRTAVVLLGIPAFQIELSKKIRASMMTDEKVLVALVSAIEQCKSKT
;
A
#
# COMPACT_ATOMS: atom_id res chain seq x y z
N MET A 1 -61.18 6.50 -42.27
CA MET A 1 -62.42 6.94 -41.59
C MET A 1 -62.07 8.16 -40.73
N LYS A 2 -62.60 9.34 -41.07
CA LYS A 2 -62.40 10.65 -40.42
C LYS A 2 -63.65 11.00 -39.63
N ILE A 3 -63.55 11.39 -38.35
CA ILE A 3 -64.36 12.41 -37.62
C ILE A 3 -63.53 12.80 -36.37
N LYS A 4 -62.86 13.98 -36.27
CA LYS A 4 -63.28 15.36 -35.94
C LYS A 4 -63.61 15.65 -34.45
N ASN A 5 -62.67 16.38 -33.82
CA ASN A 5 -62.76 17.58 -32.97
C ASN A 5 -63.75 17.67 -31.79
N LYS A 6 -63.24 18.11 -30.63
CA LYS A 6 -63.48 19.47 -30.10
C LYS A 6 -62.56 19.85 -28.93
N THR A 7 -61.92 20.99 -29.09
CA THR A 7 -61.32 21.84 -28.07
C THR A 7 -62.39 22.58 -27.27
N SER A 8 -62.15 22.81 -25.97
CA SER A 8 -62.55 24.04 -25.28
C SER A 8 -61.58 24.33 -24.14
N VAL A 9 -61.01 25.53 -24.20
CA VAL A 9 -60.16 26.19 -23.19
C VAL A 9 -61.05 26.98 -22.23
N THR A 10 -60.70 27.06 -20.94
CA THR A 10 -60.72 28.29 -20.09
C THR A 10 -60.26 27.93 -18.68
N GLY A 11 -59.11 28.44 -18.26
CA GLY A 11 -58.98 29.35 -17.11
C GLY A 11 -57.85 28.83 -16.22
N SER A 12 -56.64 29.39 -16.34
CA SER A 12 -56.07 30.36 -15.39
C SER A 12 -56.08 29.84 -13.94
N ASP A 13 -54.92 29.41 -13.45
CA ASP A 13 -54.37 29.93 -12.20
C ASP A 13 -52.92 29.45 -11.97
N THR A 14 -52.07 30.46 -11.76
CA THR A 14 -50.82 30.50 -10.97
C THR A 14 -49.81 29.35 -11.05
N VAL A 15 -48.73 29.70 -11.74
CA VAL A 15 -47.32 29.32 -11.55
C VAL A 15 -46.98 28.98 -10.09
N VAL A 16 -46.47 27.75 -9.87
CA VAL A 16 -45.45 27.47 -8.85
C VAL A 16 -44.32 26.74 -9.56
N ASN A 17 -43.20 27.44 -9.75
CA ASN A 17 -41.95 26.85 -10.19
C ASN A 17 -41.39 26.09 -8.99
N GLU A 18 -41.55 24.77 -8.96
CA GLU A 18 -40.73 23.91 -8.11
C GLU A 18 -39.35 23.83 -8.75
N SER A 19 -38.43 24.65 -8.24
CA SER A 19 -37.01 24.52 -8.52
C SER A 19 -36.53 23.19 -7.97
N GLU A 20 -36.18 22.26 -8.85
CA GLU A 20 -35.36 21.10 -8.51
C GLU A 20 -34.04 21.59 -7.90
N VAL A 21 -33.93 21.48 -6.58
CA VAL A 21 -32.66 21.65 -5.88
C VAL A 21 -31.89 20.35 -6.07
N GLU A 22 -31.01 20.30 -7.08
CA GLU A 22 -30.02 19.24 -7.19
C GLU A 22 -29.16 19.23 -5.93
N PHE A 23 -29.43 18.27 -5.05
CA PHE A 23 -28.67 18.04 -3.84
C PHE A 23 -27.31 17.43 -4.21
N PHE A 24 -26.36 18.30 -4.54
CA PHE A 24 -24.96 17.95 -4.75
C PHE A 24 -24.36 17.38 -3.45
N GLY A 25 -24.37 16.06 -3.35
CA GLY A 25 -24.08 15.31 -2.13
C GLY A 25 -22.63 15.36 -1.60
N PRO A 26 -22.33 14.58 -0.54
CA PRO A 26 -21.08 14.62 0.25
C PRO A 26 -19.76 14.35 -0.53
N ARG A 27 -19.84 14.03 -1.82
CA ARG A 27 -18.67 13.80 -2.69
C ARG A 27 -17.91 15.09 -3.04
N ILE A 28 -18.60 16.23 -3.13
CA ILE A 28 -17.93 17.53 -3.36
C ILE A 28 -17.20 17.99 -2.11
N LEU A 29 -17.74 17.69 -0.92
CA LEU A 29 -17.08 18.02 0.35
C LEU A 29 -15.78 17.23 0.55
N VAL A 30 -15.76 15.93 0.19
CA VAL A 30 -14.55 15.09 0.26
C VAL A 30 -13.50 15.55 -0.75
N LEU A 31 -13.90 15.88 -1.99
CA LEU A 31 -12.98 16.42 -2.99
C LEU A 31 -12.41 17.78 -2.57
N ALA A 32 -13.23 18.67 -2.00
CA ALA A 32 -12.79 19.97 -1.51
C ALA A 32 -11.80 19.86 -0.34
N VAL A 33 -12.03 18.93 0.60
CA VAL A 33 -11.11 18.69 1.73
C VAL A 33 -9.78 18.11 1.25
N CYS A 34 -9.79 17.20 0.27
CA CYS A 34 -8.56 16.66 -0.34
C CYS A 34 -7.80 17.75 -1.12
N PHE A 35 -8.50 18.63 -1.83
CA PHE A 35 -7.88 19.73 -2.59
C PHE A 35 -7.27 20.80 -1.67
N LEU A 36 -7.94 21.14 -0.56
CA LEU A 36 -7.41 22.09 0.43
C LEU A 36 -6.19 21.52 1.18
N SER A 37 -6.16 20.22 1.44
CA SER A 37 -5.01 19.54 2.03
C SER A 37 -3.79 19.56 1.09
N LEU A 38 -4.01 19.38 -0.21
CA LEU A 38 -2.97 19.48 -1.25
C LEU A 38 -2.48 20.92 -1.43
N LEU A 39 -3.37 21.92 -1.39
CA LEU A 39 -2.97 23.32 -1.48
C LEU A 39 -2.13 23.78 -0.28
N TRP A 40 -2.41 23.27 0.92
CA TRP A 40 -1.62 23.58 2.12
C TRP A 40 -0.19 22.99 2.05
N ILE A 41 -0.04 21.82 1.43
CA ILE A 41 1.27 21.20 1.16
C ILE A 41 2.07 22.01 0.12
N PHE A 42 1.40 22.64 -0.86
CA PHE A 42 2.08 23.45 -1.88
C PHE A 42 2.39 24.88 -1.46
N GLN A 43 1.62 25.48 -0.53
CA GLN A 43 1.83 26.86 -0.08
C GLN A 43 2.87 27.01 1.04
N SER A 44 3.24 25.94 1.74
CA SER A 44 4.13 26.07 2.90
C SER A 44 5.60 26.35 2.56
N GLY A 45 6.04 26.16 1.30
CA GLY A 45 7.36 26.62 0.84
C GLY A 45 8.56 26.16 1.69
N GLU A 46 8.39 25.16 2.55
CA GLU A 46 9.44 24.69 3.43
C GLU A 46 10.40 23.83 2.61
N LYS A 47 11.64 24.31 2.49
CA LYS A 47 12.78 23.54 1.99
C LYS A 47 12.82 22.19 2.71
N ILE A 48 12.52 21.13 1.98
CA ILE A 48 12.68 19.72 2.35
C ILE A 48 14.18 19.37 2.37
N GLU A 49 14.97 20.08 3.17
CA GLU A 49 16.42 19.87 3.28
C GLU A 49 16.89 19.66 4.74
N SER A 50 15.99 19.63 5.74
CA SER A 50 16.39 19.50 7.16
C SER A 50 15.63 18.49 8.02
N LEU A 51 14.84 17.56 7.46
CA LEU A 51 13.96 16.66 8.25
C LEU A 51 14.61 15.38 8.85
N ILE A 52 15.91 15.15 8.68
CA ILE A 52 16.53 13.86 9.01
C ILE A 52 17.44 13.94 10.24
N ASN A 53 16.81 14.03 11.41
CA ASN A 53 17.34 13.42 12.63
C ASN A 53 16.21 13.30 13.67
N VAL A 54 15.90 12.10 14.19
CA VAL A 54 15.38 11.83 15.56
C VAL A 54 15.46 10.32 15.82
N HIS A 55 16.09 9.96 16.94
CA HIS A 55 16.19 8.63 17.55
C HIS A 55 14.84 7.98 17.92
N GLY A 56 14.69 6.67 17.66
CA GLY A 56 13.94 5.74 18.53
C GLY A 56 12.41 5.63 18.39
N SER A 57 11.92 4.99 17.32
CA SER A 57 10.80 4.02 17.24
C SER A 57 10.48 3.86 15.75
N GLY A 58 10.55 2.62 15.25
CA GLY A 58 10.86 2.29 13.85
C GLY A 58 10.28 3.23 12.79
N SER A 59 11.15 3.94 12.10
CA SER A 59 10.82 4.81 10.98
C SER A 59 10.45 4.06 9.69
N VAL A 60 10.48 2.72 9.75
CA VAL A 60 10.10 1.81 8.68
C VAL A 60 9.20 0.70 9.25
N PHE A 61 8.03 0.53 8.65
CA PHE A 61 7.07 -0.52 8.95
C PHE A 61 7.21 -1.67 7.98
N LEU A 62 7.39 -2.88 8.49
CA LEU A 62 7.50 -4.10 7.71
C LEU A 62 6.17 -4.85 7.76
N THR A 63 5.52 -5.06 6.62
CA THR A 63 4.29 -5.87 6.53
C THR A 63 4.56 -7.20 5.85
N ALA A 64 3.77 -8.22 6.18
CA ALA A 64 3.79 -9.52 5.51
C ALA A 64 2.35 -10.05 5.36
N PRO A 65 1.52 -9.43 4.50
CA PRO A 65 0.09 -9.69 4.41
C PRO A 65 -0.23 -11.10 3.93
N HIS A 66 0.72 -11.73 3.22
CA HIS A 66 0.60 -13.11 2.74
C HIS A 66 1.33 -14.12 3.63
N GLY A 67 1.79 -13.73 4.82
CA GLY A 67 2.41 -14.63 5.79
C GLY A 67 1.46 -15.65 6.44
N ILE A 68 0.15 -15.57 6.14
CA ILE A 68 -0.86 -16.59 6.45
C ILE A 68 -1.71 -16.88 5.20
N SER A 69 -2.35 -18.05 5.17
CA SER A 69 -3.27 -18.39 4.08
C SER A 69 -4.49 -17.47 4.11
N HIS A 70 -5.01 -17.09 2.95
CA HIS A 70 -6.11 -16.15 2.80
C HIS A 70 -7.00 -16.54 1.61
N LEU A 71 -8.22 -16.02 1.56
CA LEU A 71 -9.11 -16.17 0.42
C LEU A 71 -8.90 -15.02 -0.56
N ARG A 72 -8.69 -15.37 -1.82
CA ARG A 72 -8.65 -14.43 -2.95
C ARG A 72 -9.67 -14.89 -3.96
N ASN A 73 -10.72 -14.10 -4.18
CA ASN A 73 -11.84 -14.44 -5.06
C ASN A 73 -12.42 -15.82 -4.70
N GLN A 74 -12.74 -16.03 -3.41
CA GLN A 74 -13.23 -17.29 -2.82
C GLN A 74 -12.27 -18.50 -2.91
N LYS A 75 -11.10 -18.34 -3.52
CA LYS A 75 -10.08 -19.40 -3.60
C LYS A 75 -9.06 -19.25 -2.49
N LEU A 76 -8.81 -20.33 -1.75
CA LEU A 76 -7.74 -20.38 -0.76
C LEU A 76 -6.37 -20.26 -1.44
N LYS A 77 -5.61 -19.25 -1.02
CA LYS A 77 -4.21 -19.02 -1.36
C LYS A 77 -3.37 -19.42 -0.16
N LYS A 78 -2.30 -20.19 -0.43
CA LYS A 78 -1.35 -20.60 0.60
C LYS A 78 -0.52 -19.40 1.04
N ALA A 79 -0.09 -19.44 2.29
CA ALA A 79 0.86 -18.47 2.82
C ALA A 79 2.17 -18.46 2.04
N ASP A 80 2.77 -17.29 1.92
CA ASP A 80 4.15 -17.12 1.50
C ASP A 80 5.06 -17.55 2.64
N ALA A 81 5.67 -18.73 2.48
CA ALA A 81 6.60 -19.27 3.48
C ALA A 81 7.64 -18.23 3.93
N ASN A 82 7.90 -18.17 5.23
CA ASN A 82 8.90 -17.34 5.89
C ASN A 82 8.73 -15.81 5.82
N THR A 83 7.79 -15.22 5.06
CA THR A 83 7.69 -13.74 4.95
C THR A 83 7.40 -13.08 6.31
N THR A 84 6.48 -13.63 7.11
CA THR A 84 6.26 -13.19 8.50
C THR A 84 7.51 -13.31 9.36
N ALA A 85 8.24 -14.42 9.25
CA ALA A 85 9.44 -14.67 10.05
C ALA A 85 10.56 -13.68 9.68
N ILE A 86 10.73 -13.40 8.39
CA ILE A 86 11.68 -12.42 7.85
C ILE A 86 11.36 -11.02 8.38
N ALA A 87 10.09 -10.59 8.28
CA ALA A 87 9.67 -9.29 8.81
C ALA A 87 9.99 -9.14 10.32
N ILE A 88 9.67 -10.17 11.12
CA ILE A 88 9.99 -10.20 12.55
C ILE A 88 11.51 -10.18 12.79
N LYS A 89 12.28 -10.94 12.00
CA LYS A 89 13.74 -11.06 12.15
C LYS A 89 14.43 -9.73 11.84
N LEU A 90 14.03 -9.04 10.77
CA LEU A 90 14.48 -7.69 10.45
C LEU A 90 14.15 -6.69 11.57
N ALA A 91 12.92 -6.71 12.08
CA ALA A 91 12.50 -5.86 13.20
C ALA A 91 13.29 -6.13 14.49
N ARG A 92 13.63 -7.38 14.78
CA ARG A 92 14.48 -7.73 15.93
C ARG A 92 15.95 -7.35 15.73
N LYS A 93 16.43 -7.41 14.49
CA LYS A 93 17.82 -7.09 14.14
C LYS A 93 18.11 -5.61 14.35
N ARG A 94 17.19 -4.73 13.93
CA ARG A 94 17.31 -3.27 14.03
C ARG A 94 16.00 -2.66 14.56
N PRO A 95 15.67 -2.87 15.85
CA PRO A 95 14.39 -2.43 16.44
C PRO A 95 14.21 -0.91 16.48
N GLU A 96 15.32 -0.15 16.42
CA GLU A 96 15.32 1.30 16.30
C GLU A 96 14.89 1.78 14.89
N LEU A 97 15.07 0.93 13.88
CA LEU A 97 14.75 1.24 12.47
C LEU A 97 13.41 0.64 12.05
N PHE A 98 13.17 -0.62 12.38
CA PHE A 98 12.08 -1.42 11.84
C PHE A 98 11.03 -1.76 12.90
N THR A 99 9.77 -1.75 12.50
CA THR A 99 8.66 -2.33 13.27
C THR A 99 7.87 -3.30 12.40
N ALA A 100 7.68 -4.53 12.86
CA ALA A 100 6.94 -5.55 12.11
C ALA A 100 5.44 -5.51 12.41
N PHE A 101 4.63 -5.35 11.37
CA PHE A 101 3.16 -5.43 11.38
C PHE A 101 2.71 -6.66 10.59
N VAL A 102 2.68 -7.78 11.30
CA VAL A 102 2.34 -9.09 10.73
C VAL A 102 1.06 -9.64 11.36
N TRP A 103 0.27 -10.36 10.56
CA TRP A 103 -0.90 -11.05 11.07
C TRP A 103 -0.56 -12.41 11.64
N LYS A 104 -1.08 -12.69 12.83
CA LYS A 104 -1.15 -14.04 13.36
C LYS A 104 -2.47 -14.67 12.92
N GLN A 105 -2.42 -15.93 12.49
CA GLN A 105 -3.60 -16.67 12.03
C GLN A 105 -4.77 -16.59 13.02
N LYS A 106 -4.50 -16.71 14.32
CA LYS A 106 -5.51 -16.61 15.39
C LYS A 106 -6.18 -15.23 15.41
N THR A 107 -5.39 -14.16 15.38
CA THR A 107 -5.89 -12.78 15.35
C THR A 107 -6.73 -12.51 14.12
N ALA A 108 -6.28 -13.01 12.97
CA ALA A 108 -6.98 -12.81 11.71
C ALA A 108 -8.33 -13.56 11.68
N LYS A 109 -8.38 -14.81 12.15
CA LYS A 109 -9.65 -15.56 12.28
C LYS A 109 -10.64 -14.91 13.25
N LEU A 110 -10.16 -14.39 14.38
CA LEU A 110 -11.01 -13.69 15.35
C LEU A 110 -11.58 -12.40 14.77
N THR A 111 -10.76 -11.63 14.06
CA THR A 111 -11.18 -10.38 13.42
C THR A 111 -12.18 -10.64 12.30
N ALA A 112 -11.89 -11.64 11.47
CA ALA A 112 -12.79 -12.16 10.44
C ALA A 112 -14.16 -12.50 11.03
N LYS A 113 -14.20 -13.36 12.07
CA LYS A 113 -15.45 -13.74 12.76
C LYS A 113 -16.21 -12.54 13.34
N ARG A 114 -15.52 -11.61 14.01
CA ARG A 114 -16.14 -10.45 14.66
C ARG A 114 -16.79 -9.49 13.67
N ASN A 115 -16.18 -9.32 12.51
CA ASN A 115 -16.63 -8.36 11.49
C ASN A 115 -17.52 -9.01 10.42
N GLY A 116 -17.85 -10.30 10.55
CA GLY A 116 -18.60 -11.05 9.55
C GLY A 116 -17.83 -11.20 8.22
N TRP A 117 -16.51 -11.20 8.29
CA TRP A 117 -15.63 -11.26 7.14
C TRP A 117 -15.01 -12.63 7.01
N GLU A 118 -14.76 -13.05 5.78
CA GLU A 118 -13.82 -14.14 5.55
C GLU A 118 -12.38 -13.62 5.67
N LEU A 119 -11.41 -14.53 5.75
CA LEU A 119 -9.99 -14.18 5.80
C LEU A 119 -9.53 -13.69 4.41
N GLN A 120 -10.02 -12.53 4.00
CA GLN A 120 -9.77 -11.94 2.69
C GLN A 120 -8.30 -11.51 2.56
N ASP A 121 -7.77 -11.67 1.36
CA ASP A 121 -6.45 -11.20 0.98
C ASP A 121 -6.33 -9.65 1.13
N PRO A 122 -5.43 -9.15 1.99
CA PRO A 122 -5.22 -7.71 2.19
C PRO A 122 -4.75 -6.96 0.94
N ASN A 123 -4.22 -7.68 -0.05
CA ASN A 123 -3.78 -7.13 -1.33
C ASN A 123 -4.81 -7.28 -2.46
N TYR A 124 -5.98 -7.84 -2.17
CA TYR A 124 -7.11 -7.97 -3.08
C TYR A 124 -8.37 -7.54 -2.34
N MET A 125 -8.40 -6.26 -1.97
CA MET A 125 -9.49 -5.65 -1.23
C MET A 125 -10.22 -4.62 -2.08
N PRO A 126 -11.57 -4.69 -2.18
CA PRO A 126 -12.39 -3.67 -2.80
C PRO A 126 -12.20 -2.32 -2.13
N LEU A 127 -12.11 -1.24 -2.92
CA LEU A 127 -11.81 0.10 -2.43
C LEU A 127 -12.78 0.57 -1.33
N ASP A 128 -14.06 0.26 -1.46
CA ASP A 128 -15.14 0.56 -0.50
C ASP A 128 -15.03 -0.19 0.84
N LYS A 129 -14.17 -1.21 0.92
CA LYS A 129 -13.95 -2.02 2.12
C LYS A 129 -12.59 -1.76 2.79
N VAL A 130 -11.72 -0.98 2.16
CA VAL A 130 -10.34 -0.78 2.60
C VAL A 130 -10.25 -0.18 3.99
N GLU A 131 -11.09 0.82 4.30
CA GLU A 131 -11.04 1.55 5.56
C GLU A 131 -11.38 0.67 6.77
N HIS A 132 -12.14 -0.39 6.55
CA HIS A 132 -12.48 -1.37 7.56
C HIS A 132 -11.42 -2.45 7.73
N SER A 133 -10.43 -2.51 6.83
CA SER A 133 -9.33 -3.47 6.90
C SER A 133 -8.53 -3.31 8.18
N PRO A 134 -8.20 -4.40 8.89
CA PRO A 134 -7.34 -4.29 10.06
C PRO A 134 -5.96 -3.72 9.73
N PHE A 135 -5.47 -3.91 8.49
CA PHE A 135 -4.23 -3.26 8.04
C PHE A 135 -4.38 -1.75 7.93
N TYR A 136 -5.43 -1.27 7.26
CA TYR A 136 -5.71 0.17 7.14
C TYR A 136 -5.89 0.80 8.52
N VAL A 137 -6.77 0.23 9.36
CA VAL A 137 -7.03 0.73 10.71
C VAL A 137 -5.76 0.78 11.54
N HIS A 138 -4.88 -0.23 11.42
CA HIS A 138 -3.63 -0.22 12.15
C HIS A 138 -2.65 0.82 11.62
N LEU A 139 -2.41 0.87 10.31
CA LEU A 139 -1.50 1.85 9.69
C LEU A 139 -1.96 3.29 9.95
N SER A 140 -3.25 3.58 9.79
CA SER A 140 -3.86 4.89 10.10
C SER A 140 -3.66 5.27 11.57
N ARG A 141 -3.87 4.33 12.51
CA ARG A 141 -3.59 4.58 13.94
C ARG A 141 -2.13 4.84 14.23
N GLN A 142 -1.22 4.19 13.52
CA GLN A 142 0.22 4.44 13.67
C GLN A 142 0.58 5.82 13.13
N MET A 143 0.05 6.22 11.97
CA MET A 143 0.25 7.57 11.44
C MET A 143 -0.10 8.66 12.43
N ASN A 144 -1.21 8.51 13.16
CA ASN A 144 -1.64 9.49 14.16
C ASN A 144 -0.74 9.53 15.41
N LYS A 145 0.10 8.51 15.63
CA LYS A 145 0.99 8.42 16.80
C LYS A 145 2.41 8.89 16.48
N HIS A 146 2.83 8.78 15.23
CA HIS A 146 4.20 9.08 14.83
C HIS A 146 4.32 10.54 14.42
N LYS A 147 5.33 11.24 14.97
CA LYS A 147 5.64 12.62 14.57
C LYS A 147 6.21 12.72 13.15
N LYS A 148 6.67 11.61 12.58
CA LYS A 148 7.25 11.51 11.23
C LYS A 148 6.52 10.47 10.41
N VAL A 149 6.41 10.70 9.11
CA VAL A 149 5.84 9.74 8.18
C VAL A 149 6.79 8.53 8.05
N PRO A 150 6.33 7.32 8.37
CA PRO A 150 7.13 6.11 8.25
C PRO A 150 7.18 5.65 6.78
N LEU A 151 8.16 4.82 6.45
CA LEU A 151 8.19 4.06 5.19
C LEU A 151 7.54 2.70 5.41
N VAL A 152 6.68 2.24 4.51
CA VAL A 152 6.13 0.87 4.54
C VAL A 152 6.85 -0.02 3.54
N ILE A 153 7.29 -1.19 3.97
CA ILE A 153 7.87 -2.23 3.12
C ILE A 153 7.00 -3.46 3.21
N ASP A 154 6.38 -3.82 2.09
CA ASP A 154 5.47 -4.95 1.99
C ASP A 154 6.22 -6.21 1.50
N ILE A 155 6.43 -7.17 2.39
CA ILE A 155 7.25 -8.36 2.14
C ILE A 155 6.39 -9.51 1.61
N HIS A 156 6.75 -9.98 0.42
CA HIS A 156 6.05 -11.02 -0.33
C HIS A 156 6.97 -12.17 -0.73
N GLY A 157 6.36 -13.29 -1.07
CA GLY A 157 7.03 -14.44 -1.65
C GLY A 157 6.66 -14.66 -3.11
N MET A 158 7.66 -14.81 -3.96
CA MET A 158 7.49 -15.31 -5.33
C MET A 158 8.06 -16.72 -5.48
N LYS A 159 7.73 -17.36 -6.60
CA LYS A 159 8.32 -18.64 -7.03
C LYS A 159 9.76 -18.39 -7.53
N ASP A 160 10.62 -19.41 -7.45
CA ASP A 160 12.00 -19.33 -7.97
C ASP A 160 12.04 -19.24 -9.50
N VAL A 161 11.14 -19.98 -10.15
CA VAL A 161 10.90 -19.86 -11.59
C VAL A 161 9.52 -19.26 -11.74
N HIS A 162 9.49 -18.01 -12.18
CA HIS A 162 8.27 -17.35 -12.60
C HIS A 162 8.47 -17.02 -14.08
N ASP A 163 7.49 -17.40 -14.91
CA ASP A 163 7.58 -17.63 -16.37
C ASP A 163 8.39 -16.64 -17.25
N GLU A 164 8.76 -15.46 -16.74
CA GLU A 164 9.53 -14.41 -17.44
C GLU A 164 10.47 -13.61 -16.50
N ILE A 165 10.57 -14.00 -15.22
CA ILE A 165 11.25 -13.23 -14.17
C ILE A 165 12.43 -14.05 -13.69
N GLU A 166 13.62 -13.65 -14.14
CA GLU A 166 14.88 -14.19 -13.67
C GLU A 166 15.48 -13.32 -12.57
N CYS A 167 14.77 -13.17 -11.45
CA CYS A 167 15.34 -12.49 -10.29
C CYS A 167 15.05 -13.24 -9.00
N ASP A 168 15.95 -13.09 -8.04
CA ASP A 168 15.84 -13.57 -6.68
C ASP A 168 15.08 -12.59 -5.78
N VAL A 169 15.23 -11.29 -6.08
CA VAL A 169 14.57 -10.19 -5.38
C VAL A 169 13.98 -9.23 -6.40
N ALA A 170 12.65 -9.11 -6.40
CA ALA A 170 11.92 -8.16 -7.22
C ALA A 170 11.42 -6.98 -6.38
N LEU A 171 11.58 -5.76 -6.89
CA LEU A 171 11.11 -4.54 -6.23
C LEU A 171 9.92 -3.93 -6.97
N GLY A 172 8.88 -3.58 -6.22
CA GLY A 172 7.62 -3.05 -6.73
C GLY A 172 7.29 -1.65 -6.20
N PHE A 173 7.29 -0.65 -7.08
CA PHE A 173 7.12 0.77 -6.73
C PHE A 173 5.86 1.43 -7.32
N GLY A 174 4.94 0.66 -7.91
CA GLY A 174 3.81 1.22 -8.68
C GLY A 174 2.89 2.16 -7.92
N ALA A 175 2.79 2.00 -6.59
CA ALA A 175 2.05 2.90 -5.74
C ALA A 175 2.59 4.34 -5.83
N TRP A 176 3.91 4.53 -5.89
CA TRP A 176 4.54 5.84 -5.99
C TRP A 176 4.24 6.56 -7.28
N TYR A 177 4.13 5.86 -8.41
CA TYR A 177 3.90 6.50 -9.70
C TYR A 177 2.56 7.24 -9.79
N SER A 178 1.63 6.96 -8.87
CA SER A 178 0.37 7.69 -8.76
C SER A 178 0.45 8.99 -7.93
N VAL A 179 1.55 9.22 -7.22
CA VAL A 179 1.70 10.36 -6.29
C VAL A 179 2.98 11.16 -6.56
N ASP A 180 4.13 10.48 -6.68
CA ASP A 180 5.43 11.09 -6.94
C ASP A 180 6.36 10.08 -7.64
N ALA A 181 6.29 10.06 -8.97
CA ALA A 181 7.06 9.12 -9.78
C ALA A 181 8.57 9.38 -9.71
N THR A 182 8.99 10.63 -9.57
CA THR A 182 10.40 11.02 -9.51
C THR A 182 11.04 10.47 -8.23
N ARG A 183 10.42 10.72 -7.07
CA ARG A 183 10.93 10.21 -5.80
C ARG A 183 10.86 8.69 -5.72
N GLY A 184 9.78 8.08 -6.25
CA GLY A 184 9.67 6.63 -6.39
C GLY A 184 10.82 6.03 -7.19
N ASN A 185 11.16 6.61 -8.35
CA ASN A 185 12.27 6.17 -9.19
C ASN A 185 13.64 6.35 -8.53
N LEU A 186 13.86 7.48 -7.84
CA LEU A 186 15.10 7.72 -7.10
C LEU A 186 15.31 6.67 -6.01
N PHE A 187 14.28 6.41 -5.20
CA PHE A 187 14.36 5.43 -4.13
C PHE A 187 14.53 4.01 -4.69
N ARG A 188 13.78 3.65 -5.75
CA ARG A 188 13.91 2.38 -6.47
C ARG A 188 15.34 2.15 -6.95
N ASN A 189 15.90 3.11 -7.68
CA ASN A 189 17.22 2.98 -8.27
C ASN A 189 18.31 2.91 -7.18
N CYS A 190 18.19 3.71 -6.12
CA CYS A 190 19.07 3.62 -4.95
C CYS A 190 19.03 2.22 -4.31
N LEU A 191 17.83 1.69 -4.05
CA LEU A 191 17.66 0.42 -3.36
C LEU A 191 18.19 -0.73 -4.20
N ALA A 192 17.84 -0.75 -5.49
CA ALA A 192 18.32 -1.75 -6.43
C ALA A 192 19.85 -1.72 -6.55
N PHE A 193 20.46 -0.53 -6.64
CA PHE A 193 21.91 -0.38 -6.70
C PHE A 193 22.59 -0.93 -5.44
N ASN A 194 22.14 -0.52 -4.26
CA ASN A 194 22.74 -0.95 -3.00
C ASN A 194 22.56 -2.47 -2.77
N LEU A 195 21.40 -3.04 -3.11
CA LEU A 195 21.20 -4.49 -3.02
C LEU A 195 22.10 -5.26 -3.98
N LYS A 196 22.23 -4.83 -5.23
CA LYS A 196 23.14 -5.45 -6.21
C LYS A 196 24.59 -5.42 -5.73
N ARG A 197 25.02 -4.29 -5.18
CA ARG A 197 26.36 -4.12 -4.61
C ARG A 197 26.57 -5.02 -3.39
N ASP A 198 25.64 -4.99 -2.43
CA ASP A 198 25.79 -5.66 -1.13
C ASP A 198 25.62 -7.19 -1.25
N TYR A 199 24.86 -7.67 -2.24
CA TYR A 199 24.79 -9.10 -2.56
C TYR A 199 25.94 -9.60 -3.44
N GLN A 200 26.82 -8.72 -3.94
CA GLN A 200 28.03 -9.10 -4.68
C GLN A 200 27.77 -10.07 -5.86
N GLY A 201 26.60 -9.98 -6.50
CA GLY A 201 26.21 -10.86 -7.60
C GLY A 201 25.72 -12.26 -7.19
N GLU A 202 25.66 -12.59 -5.90
CA GLU A 202 25.11 -13.87 -5.41
C GLU A 202 23.63 -14.03 -5.75
N PHE A 203 22.91 -12.90 -5.82
CA PHE A 203 21.48 -12.84 -6.09
C PHE A 203 21.15 -11.82 -7.17
N LYS A 204 20.20 -12.20 -8.03
CA LYS A 204 19.66 -11.32 -9.08
C LYS A 204 18.61 -10.38 -8.47
N VAL A 205 18.86 -9.08 -8.50
CA VAL A 205 17.91 -8.05 -8.03
C VAL A 205 17.39 -7.27 -9.21
N ASP A 206 16.08 -7.06 -9.29
CA ASP A 206 15.48 -6.33 -10.40
C ASP A 206 14.17 -5.63 -10.02
N CYS A 207 13.67 -4.78 -10.90
CA CYS A 207 12.42 -4.03 -10.72
C CYS A 207 11.42 -4.45 -11.79
N TYR A 208 10.27 -5.00 -11.38
CA TYR A 208 9.25 -5.48 -12.31
C TYR A 208 7.91 -4.80 -12.07
N ASP A 209 7.33 -4.25 -13.13
CA ASP A 209 6.00 -3.63 -13.09
C ASP A 209 4.88 -4.62 -12.75
N LYS A 210 5.09 -5.92 -12.99
CA LYS A 210 4.16 -6.98 -12.58
C LYS A 210 3.94 -7.04 -11.07
N PHE A 211 4.93 -6.60 -10.29
CA PHE A 211 4.90 -6.52 -8.84
C PHE A 211 4.72 -5.10 -8.33
N SER A 212 4.27 -4.19 -9.19
CA SER A 212 4.09 -2.77 -8.88
C SER A 212 3.04 -2.49 -7.80
N GLY A 213 2.22 -3.48 -7.42
CA GLY A 213 1.09 -3.29 -6.52
C GLY A 213 -0.13 -2.65 -7.20
N ASN A 214 -0.08 -2.39 -8.51
CA ASN A 214 -1.22 -1.92 -9.28
C ASN A 214 -1.92 -3.11 -9.95
N LYS A 215 -3.10 -3.50 -9.42
CA LYS A 215 -3.89 -4.62 -9.98
C LYS A 215 -4.92 -4.14 -11.00
N ASN A 216 -5.96 -3.45 -10.52
CA ASN A 216 -7.01 -2.85 -11.34
C ASN A 216 -7.61 -1.64 -10.59
N ARG A 217 -8.66 -1.02 -11.15
CA ARG A 217 -9.30 0.17 -10.53
C ARG A 217 -10.16 -0.19 -9.32
N GLU A 218 -10.61 -1.43 -9.21
CA GLU A 218 -11.59 -1.86 -8.19
C GLU A 218 -10.93 -2.45 -6.93
N MET A 219 -9.70 -2.98 -7.08
CA MET A 219 -8.96 -3.66 -6.03
C MET A 219 -7.67 -2.92 -5.72
N ILE A 220 -7.39 -2.74 -4.44
CA ILE A 220 -6.19 -2.09 -3.95
C ILE A 220 -5.28 -3.07 -3.22
N THR A 221 -3.97 -2.82 -3.32
CA THR A 221 -2.93 -3.50 -2.53
C THR A 221 -2.67 -2.73 -1.24
N LEU A 222 -1.98 -3.36 -0.28
CA LEU A 222 -1.58 -2.75 0.98
C LEU A 222 -0.60 -1.60 0.75
N SER A 223 0.41 -1.79 -0.11
CA SER A 223 1.36 -0.74 -0.49
C SER A 223 0.65 0.44 -1.16
N ARG A 224 -0.30 0.18 -2.06
CA ARG A 224 -1.10 1.25 -2.69
C ARG A 224 -2.05 1.93 -1.71
N THR A 225 -2.63 1.19 -0.77
CA THR A 225 -3.42 1.75 0.33
C THR A 225 -2.59 2.72 1.17
N ALA A 226 -1.37 2.31 1.54
CA ALA A 226 -0.46 3.14 2.31
C ALA A 226 -0.13 4.45 1.58
N VAL A 227 0.23 4.39 0.30
CA VAL A 227 0.61 5.58 -0.48
C VAL A 227 -0.60 6.47 -0.80
N VAL A 228 -1.64 5.92 -1.41
CA VAL A 228 -2.74 6.70 -2.00
C VAL A 228 -3.73 7.19 -0.94
N LEU A 229 -4.03 6.38 0.07
CA LEU A 229 -5.07 6.70 1.04
C LEU A 229 -4.53 7.25 2.36
N LEU A 230 -3.28 6.95 2.70
CA LEU A 230 -2.68 7.35 3.97
C LEU A 230 -1.48 8.31 3.82
N GLY A 231 -1.06 8.61 2.59
CA GLY A 231 0.11 9.47 2.33
C GLY A 231 1.43 8.87 2.84
N ILE A 232 1.49 7.56 3.02
CA ILE A 232 2.65 6.85 3.55
C ILE A 232 3.48 6.29 2.39
N PRO A 233 4.75 6.68 2.22
CA PRO A 233 5.62 6.09 1.22
C PRO A 233 5.69 4.57 1.42
N ALA A 234 5.45 3.79 0.37
CA ALA A 234 5.46 2.33 0.46
C ALA A 234 5.94 1.64 -0.81
N PHE A 235 6.62 0.50 -0.67
CA PHE A 235 6.97 -0.36 -1.80
C PHE A 235 6.85 -1.83 -1.43
N GLN A 236 6.80 -2.69 -2.43
CA GLN A 236 6.75 -4.14 -2.27
C GLN A 236 8.13 -4.74 -2.56
N ILE A 237 8.49 -5.77 -1.79
CA ILE A 237 9.63 -6.64 -2.06
C ILE A 237 9.14 -8.07 -2.21
N GLU A 238 9.41 -8.65 -3.37
CA GLU A 238 9.05 -10.02 -3.75
C GLU A 238 10.30 -10.89 -3.67
N LEU A 239 10.29 -11.87 -2.78
CA LEU A 239 11.45 -12.70 -2.49
C LEU A 239 11.25 -14.12 -3.02
N SER A 240 12.20 -14.64 -3.81
CA SER A 240 12.20 -16.02 -4.27
C SER A 240 12.19 -16.99 -3.08
N LYS A 241 11.79 -18.24 -3.30
CA LYS A 241 11.80 -19.26 -2.23
C LYS A 241 13.24 -19.52 -1.77
N LYS A 242 14.22 -19.52 -2.69
CA LYS A 242 15.65 -19.59 -2.39
C LYS A 242 16.09 -18.48 -1.43
N ILE A 243 15.76 -17.22 -1.74
CA ILE A 243 16.11 -16.07 -0.86
C ILE A 243 15.44 -16.18 0.50
N ARG A 244 14.15 -16.50 0.52
CA ARG A 244 13.40 -16.63 1.77
C ARG A 244 13.94 -17.75 2.65
N ALA A 245 14.48 -18.82 2.07
CA ALA A 245 15.18 -19.86 2.81
C ALA A 245 16.54 -19.35 3.31
N SER A 246 17.34 -18.71 2.44
CA SER A 246 18.65 -18.17 2.79
C SER A 246 18.58 -17.15 3.94
N MET A 247 17.62 -16.22 3.92
CA MET A 247 17.43 -15.25 5.01
C MET A 247 17.11 -15.89 6.38
N MET A 248 16.63 -17.14 6.41
CA MET A 248 16.40 -17.84 7.67
C MET A 248 17.68 -18.37 8.29
N THR A 249 18.65 -18.79 7.48
CA THR A 249 19.87 -19.48 7.90
C THR A 249 21.14 -18.62 7.81
N ASP A 250 21.17 -17.68 6.87
CA ASP A 250 22.29 -16.78 6.61
C ASP A 250 21.90 -15.32 6.93
N GLU A 251 22.63 -14.75 7.88
CA GLU A 251 22.46 -13.35 8.28
C GLU A 251 22.96 -12.36 7.24
N LYS A 252 23.88 -12.75 6.34
CA LYS A 252 24.44 -11.85 5.32
C LYS A 252 23.35 -11.27 4.44
N VAL A 253 22.40 -12.10 4.03
CA VAL A 253 21.31 -11.67 3.13
C VAL A 253 20.40 -10.64 3.79
N LEU A 254 20.12 -10.83 5.08
CA LEU A 254 19.36 -9.88 5.88
C LEU A 254 20.14 -8.58 6.10
N VAL A 255 21.42 -8.66 6.44
CA VAL A 255 22.28 -7.49 6.68
C VAL A 255 22.40 -6.63 5.43
N ALA A 256 22.57 -7.24 4.25
CA ALA A 256 22.58 -6.53 2.98
C ALA A 256 21.25 -5.79 2.71
N LEU A 257 20.10 -6.42 3.00
CA LEU A 257 18.80 -5.74 2.85
C LEU A 257 18.65 -4.55 3.81
N VAL A 258 19.03 -4.73 5.08
CA VAL A 258 19.02 -3.66 6.08
C VAL A 258 19.91 -2.49 5.62
N SER A 259 21.16 -2.79 5.28
CA SER A 259 22.16 -1.82 4.80
C SER A 259 21.63 -1.02 3.61
N ALA A 260 21.04 -1.69 2.62
CA ALA A 260 20.52 -1.04 1.42
C ALA A 260 19.35 -0.09 1.74
N ILE A 261 18.44 -0.48 2.64
CA ILE A 261 17.32 0.37 3.07
C ILE A 261 17.82 1.62 3.80
N GLU A 262 18.77 1.48 4.72
CA GLU A 262 19.33 2.60 5.48
C GLU A 262 20.03 3.62 4.60
N GLN A 263 20.83 3.14 3.64
CA GLN A 263 21.55 4.00 2.71
C GLN A 263 20.62 4.80 1.80
N CYS A 264 19.44 4.27 1.47
CA CYS A 264 18.45 5.01 0.68
C CYS A 264 17.62 5.98 1.52
N LYS A 265 17.29 5.61 2.76
CA LYS A 265 16.54 6.48 3.68
C LYS A 265 17.29 7.78 4.00
N SER A 266 18.61 7.76 4.08
CA SER A 266 19.42 8.96 4.36
C SER A 266 19.48 9.96 3.20
N LYS A 267 19.06 9.57 2.00
CA LYS A 267 19.23 10.33 0.75
C LYS A 267 17.92 10.84 0.15
N THR A 268 16.77 10.56 0.78
CA THR A 268 15.42 10.88 0.29
C THR A 268 14.54 11.42 1.39
#